data_AF-A0A8H7KAR7-F1
#
_entry.id   AF-A0A8H7KAR7-F1
#
_cell.length_a   1.000
_cell.length_b   1.000
_cell.length_c   1.000
_cell.angle_alpha   90.00
_cell.angle_beta   90.00
_cell.angle_gamma   90.00
#
_symmetry.space_group_name_H-M   'P 1'
#
loop_
_entity.id
_entity.type
_entity.pdbx_description
1 polymer ?
#
loop_
_entity_poly.entity_id
_entity_poly.type
_entity_poly.pdbx_seq_one_letter_code
_entity_poly.pdbx_strand_id
1 'polypeptide(L)'
;MGSELERYLRLELQETKDPIEWWMARLGQFPIVSQLALDILAIPAMATDCERSFSLAKLTLTLQRLSMTTETLEKLQYLKNWVRHGEVKLSTAAGGRDELQ
;
A
#
# COMPACT_ATOMS: atom_id res chain seq x y z
N MET A 1 -9.56 -2.22 38.79
CA MET A 1 -9.56 -2.59 37.36
C MET A 1 -8.32 -1.93 36.76
N GLY A 2 -7.28 -2.70 36.42
CA GLY A 2 -6.07 -2.14 35.81
C GLY A 2 -6.36 -1.61 34.40
N SER A 3 -5.52 -0.70 33.90
CA SER A 3 -5.65 -0.21 32.53
C SER A 3 -5.53 -1.37 31.52
N GLU A 4 -6.07 -1.20 30.31
CA GLU A 4 -5.97 -2.21 29.25
C GLU A 4 -4.51 -2.61 28.98
N LEU A 5 -3.60 -1.62 29.02
CA LEU A 5 -2.15 -1.81 28.90
C LEU A 5 -1.58 -2.68 30.03
N GLU A 6 -1.98 -2.45 31.28
CA GLU A 6 -1.51 -3.29 32.41
C GLU A 6 -1.95 -4.75 32.25
N ARG A 7 -3.15 -4.99 31.72
CA ARG A 7 -3.61 -6.35 31.45
C ARG A 7 -2.82 -6.98 30.30
N TYR A 8 -2.46 -6.20 29.28
CA TYR A 8 -1.59 -6.68 28.21
C TYR A 8 -0.18 -7.03 28.71
N LEU A 9 0.43 -6.18 29.55
CA LEU A 9 1.77 -6.42 30.10
C LEU A 9 1.86 -7.62 31.05
N ARG A 10 0.72 -8.12 31.55
CA ARG A 10 0.65 -9.32 32.39
C ARG A 10 0.46 -10.61 31.58
N LEU A 11 0.20 -10.53 30.28
CA LEU A 11 0.12 -11.71 29.43
C LEU A 11 1.51 -12.32 29.27
N GLU A 12 1.56 -13.64 29.21
CA GLU A 12 2.76 -14.36 28.81
C GLU A 12 3.11 -14.02 27.36
N LEU A 13 4.41 -13.86 27.09
CA LEU A 13 4.90 -13.55 25.76
C LEU A 13 4.62 -14.75 24.84
N GLN A 14 3.82 -14.53 23.80
CA GLN A 14 3.48 -15.55 22.81
C GLN A 14 4.21 -15.23 21.51
N GLU A 15 5.05 -16.15 21.03
CA GLU A 15 5.61 -16.03 19.68
C GLU A 15 4.49 -16.14 18.64
N THR A 16 4.43 -15.17 17.73
CA THR A 16 3.50 -15.17 16.60
C THR A 16 4.27 -15.00 15.30
N LYS A 17 3.90 -15.77 14.28
CA LYS A 17 4.47 -15.64 12.92
C LYS A 17 3.89 -14.43 12.18
N ASP A 18 2.66 -14.04 12.53
CA ASP A 18 1.97 -12.90 11.96
C ASP A 18 1.45 -12.00 13.10
N PRO A 19 2.13 -10.87 13.37
CA PRO A 19 1.70 -9.96 14.41
C PRO A 19 0.42 -9.20 14.04
N ILE A 20 0.11 -9.01 12.75
CA ILE A 20 -1.08 -8.27 12.32
C ILE A 20 -2.33 -9.12 12.60
N GLU A 21 -2.34 -10.38 12.15
CA GLU A 21 -3.42 -11.34 12.45
C GLU A 21 -3.62 -11.51 13.97
N TRP A 22 -2.52 -11.57 14.73
CA TRP A 22 -2.56 -11.72 16.18
C TRP A 22 -3.27 -10.55 16.89
N TRP A 23 -3.02 -9.32 16.44
CA TRP A 23 -3.67 -8.12 16.98
C TRP A 23 -5.12 -7.96 16.46
N MET A 24 -5.39 -8.30 15.21
CA MET A 24 -6.76 -8.31 14.67
C MET A 24 -7.68 -9.24 15.46
N ALA A 25 -7.22 -10.46 15.77
CA ALA A 25 -7.98 -11.42 16.57
C ALA A 25 -8.26 -10.94 18.02
N ARG A 26 -7.51 -9.95 18.50
CA ARG A 26 -7.58 -9.44 19.88
C ARG A 26 -8.21 -8.06 20.01
N LEU A 27 -8.72 -7.47 18.92
CA LEU A 27 -9.44 -6.18 18.95
C LEU A 27 -10.59 -6.15 19.98
N GLY A 28 -11.33 -7.26 20.12
CA GLY A 28 -12.41 -7.35 21.11
C GLY A 28 -11.91 -7.44 22.56
N GLN A 29 -10.70 -7.96 22.77
CA GLN A 29 -10.11 -8.08 24.11
C GLN A 29 -9.37 -6.80 24.49
N PHE A 30 -8.60 -6.23 23.56
CA PHE A 30 -7.73 -5.08 23.75
C PHE A 30 -7.99 -4.03 22.67
N PRO A 31 -9.11 -3.30 22.70
CA PRO A 31 -9.47 -2.37 21.62
C PRO A 31 -8.47 -1.23 21.43
N ILE A 32 -7.95 -0.65 22.51
CA ILE A 32 -7.04 0.51 22.42
C ILE A 32 -5.63 0.06 22.07
N VAL A 33 -5.13 -0.98 22.74
CA VAL A 33 -3.76 -1.48 22.55
C VAL A 33 -3.62 -2.17 21.19
N SER A 34 -4.64 -2.92 20.73
CA SER A 34 -4.60 -3.55 19.41
C SER A 34 -4.60 -2.51 18.28
N GLN A 35 -5.41 -1.45 18.40
CA GLN A 35 -5.40 -0.39 17.40
C GLN A 35 -4.03 0.29 17.33
N LEU A 36 -3.47 0.67 18.49
CA LEU A 36 -2.14 1.27 18.55
C LEU A 36 -1.06 0.36 17.95
N ALA A 37 -1.11 -0.94 18.26
CA ALA A 37 -0.15 -1.89 17.73
C ALA A 37 -0.26 -2.03 16.21
N LEU A 38 -1.48 -2.08 15.66
CA LEU A 38 -1.71 -2.13 14.21
C LEU A 38 -1.22 -0.85 13.53
N ASP A 39 -1.46 0.32 14.12
CA ASP A 39 -0.98 1.60 13.58
C ASP A 39 0.56 1.64 13.52
N ILE A 40 1.23 1.11 14.55
CA ILE A 40 2.71 1.00 14.57
C ILE A 40 3.20 -0.01 13.53
N LEU A 41 2.54 -1.17 13.41
CA LEU A 41 2.91 -2.22 12.46
C LEU A 41 2.68 -1.82 10.99
N ALA A 42 1.78 -0.87 10.73
CA ALA A 42 1.56 -0.32 9.40
C ALA A 42 2.71 0.57 8.92
N ILE A 43 3.61 1.01 9.82
CA ILE A 43 4.78 1.80 9.46
C ILE A 43 5.81 0.87 8.77
N PRO A 44 6.16 1.11 7.51
CA PRO A 44 7.14 0.29 6.82
C PRO A 44 8.52 0.42 7.51
N ALA A 45 9.20 -0.71 7.72
CA ALA A 45 10.48 -0.76 8.42
C ALA A 45 11.61 -0.01 7.68
N MET A 46 11.49 0.16 6.36
CA MET A 46 12.46 0.87 5.52
C MET A 46 11.75 1.71 4.47
N ALA A 47 12.29 2.88 4.16
CA ALA A 47 11.81 3.76 3.09
C ALA A 47 12.08 3.23 1.66
N THR A 48 12.59 2.00 1.53
CA THR A 48 12.97 1.38 0.26
C THR A 48 11.83 1.28 -0.75
N ASP A 49 10.58 1.19 -0.30
CA ASP A 49 9.42 1.19 -1.21
C ASP A 49 9.17 2.58 -1.81
N CYS A 50 9.31 3.63 -1.01
CA CYS A 50 9.26 5.00 -1.49
C CYS A 50 10.42 5.26 -2.48
N GLU A 51 11.65 4.89 -2.13
CA GLU A 51 12.83 5.06 -3.00
C GLU A 51 12.72 4.28 -4.31
N ARG A 52 12.17 3.05 -4.28
CA ARG A 52 11.87 2.27 -5.49
C ARG A 52 10.82 2.97 -6.34
N SER A 53 9.74 3.47 -5.73
CA SER A 53 8.69 4.19 -6.44
C SER A 53 9.22 5.49 -7.06
N PHE A 54 10.04 6.26 -6.33
CA PHE A 54 10.72 7.45 -6.85
C PHE A 54 11.75 7.13 -7.94
N SER A 55 12.47 6.01 -7.84
CA SER A 55 13.44 5.59 -8.86
C SER A 55 12.75 5.13 -10.15
N LEU A 56 11.64 4.40 -10.05
CA LEU A 56 10.79 4.04 -11.20
C LEU A 56 10.14 5.28 -11.82
N ALA A 57 9.73 6.25 -11.00
CA ALA A 57 9.27 7.54 -11.49
C ALA A 57 10.39 8.29 -12.21
N LYS A 58 11.63 8.28 -11.70
CA LYS A 58 12.80 8.87 -12.36
C LYS A 58 13.11 8.23 -13.72
N LEU A 59 13.01 6.90 -13.83
CA LEU A 59 13.17 6.19 -15.12
C LEU A 59 12.06 6.54 -16.12
N THR A 60 10.81 6.63 -15.66
CA THR A 60 9.67 7.08 -16.49
C THR A 60 9.87 8.55 -16.92
N LEU A 61 10.32 9.39 -16.00
CA LEU A 61 10.66 10.79 -16.21
C LEU A 61 11.74 10.96 -17.27
N THR A 62 12.80 10.14 -17.30
CA THR A 62 13.88 10.28 -18.28
C THR A 62 13.47 9.85 -19.69
N LEU A 63 12.56 8.89 -19.85
CA LEU A 63 12.17 8.36 -21.16
C LEU A 63 11.06 9.16 -21.86
N GLN A 64 10.15 9.83 -21.13
CA GLN A 64 9.00 10.55 -21.71
C GLN A 64 9.14 12.10 -21.75
N ARG A 65 10.27 12.66 -21.28
CA ARG A 65 10.46 14.10 -21.11
C ARG A 65 10.70 14.94 -22.37
N LEU A 66 10.38 14.44 -23.57
CA LEU A 66 10.43 15.28 -24.76
C LEU A 66 9.13 16.05 -25.01
N SER A 67 8.02 15.81 -24.27
CA SER A 67 6.75 16.53 -24.56
C SER A 67 5.64 16.54 -23.47
N MET A 68 5.90 16.24 -22.18
CA MET A 68 4.80 16.17 -21.18
C MET A 68 4.97 17.13 -19.97
N THR A 69 3.86 17.72 -19.53
CA THR A 69 3.79 18.57 -18.33
C THR A 69 3.74 17.74 -17.04
N THR A 70 4.11 18.36 -15.91
CA THR A 70 4.16 17.71 -14.59
C THR A 70 2.81 17.20 -14.11
N GLU A 71 1.72 17.91 -14.45
CA GLU A 71 0.36 17.52 -14.08
C GLU A 71 -0.09 16.22 -14.79
N THR A 72 0.21 16.09 -16.09
CA THR A 72 -0.10 14.87 -16.85
C THR A 72 0.71 13.68 -16.34
N LEU A 73 1.95 13.91 -15.90
CA LEU A 73 2.80 12.89 -15.29
C LEU A 73 2.21 12.39 -13.97
N GLU A 74 1.76 13.28 -13.09
CA GLU A 74 1.20 12.91 -11.79
C GLU A 74 -0.02 11.99 -11.97
N LYS A 75 -0.95 12.40 -12.85
CA LYS A 75 -2.13 11.60 -13.23
C LYS A 75 -1.74 10.23 -13.81
N LEU A 76 -0.71 10.18 -14.65
CA LEU A 76 -0.19 8.93 -15.21
C LEU A 76 0.39 8.01 -14.12
N GLN A 77 1.09 8.58 -13.12
CA GLN A 77 1.67 7.80 -12.04
C GLN A 77 0.60 7.23 -11.11
N TYR A 78 -0.45 7.99 -10.78
CA TYR A 78 -1.60 7.45 -10.04
C TYR A 78 -2.27 6.31 -10.81
N LEU A 79 -2.53 6.50 -12.11
CA LEU A 79 -3.14 5.47 -12.95
C LEU A 79 -2.29 4.20 -13.02
N LYS A 80 -0.97 4.33 -13.22
CA LYS A 80 -0.04 3.19 -13.20
C LYS A 80 -0.05 2.47 -11.85
N ASN A 81 -0.13 3.22 -10.75
CA ASN A 81 -0.17 2.64 -9.41
C ASN A 81 -1.47 1.85 -9.21
N TRP A 82 -2.62 2.43 -9.55
CA TRP A 82 -3.92 1.76 -9.44
C TRP A 82 -4.03 0.51 -10.30
N VAL A 83 -3.48 0.52 -11.52
CA VAL A 83 -3.43 -0.69 -12.36
C VAL A 83 -2.53 -1.77 -11.75
N ARG A 84 -1.37 -1.39 -11.17
CA ARG A 84 -0.47 -2.36 -10.50
C ARG A 84 -1.10 -3.01 -9.27
N HIS A 85 -1.91 -2.26 -8.53
CA HIS A 85 -2.61 -2.76 -7.35
C HIS A 85 -3.96 -3.44 -7.68
N GLY A 86 -4.35 -3.49 -8.95
CA GLY A 86 -5.59 -4.15 -9.38
C GLY A 86 -6.86 -3.35 -9.13
N GLU A 87 -6.75 -2.09 -8.69
CA GLU A 87 -7.85 -1.17 -8.44
C GLU A 87 -8.55 -0.72 -9.74
N VAL A 88 -7.82 -0.73 -10.86
CA VAL A 88 -8.34 -0.34 -12.19
C VAL A 88 -7.92 -1.38 -13.23
N LYS A 89 -8.90 -1.92 -13.97
CA LYS A 89 -8.65 -2.69 -15.20
C LYS A 89 -8.76 -1.77 -16.41
N LEU A 90 -7.65 -1.61 -17.13
CA LEU A 90 -7.67 -0.97 -18.45
C LEU A 90 -8.39 -1.89 -19.43
N SER A 91 -9.57 -1.50 -19.87
CA SER A 91 -10.23 -2.15 -21.02
C SER A 91 -9.37 -1.89 -22.25
N THR A 92 -8.78 -2.94 -22.83
CA THR A 92 -8.21 -2.86 -24.16
C THR A 92 -9.35 -2.55 -25.13
N ALA A 93 -9.42 -1.31 -25.61
CA ALA A 93 -10.16 -1.02 -26.82
C ALA A 93 -9.36 -1.66 -27.97
N ALA A 94 -9.69 -2.91 -28.30
CA ALA A 94 -9.30 -3.49 -29.57
C ALA A 94 -9.82 -2.54 -30.65
N GLY A 95 -8.90 -1.89 -31.36
CA GLY A 95 -9.22 -1.01 -32.47
C GLY A 95 -10.00 -1.80 -33.50
N GLY A 96 -11.29 -1.48 -33.64
CA GLY A 96 -12.07 -1.84 -34.82
C GLY A 96 -11.51 -1.09 -36.01
N ARG A 97 -10.53 -1.72 -36.67
CA ARG A 97 -10.17 -1.47 -38.07
C ARG A 97 -10.24 -2.82 -38.74
N ASP A 98 -11.37 -3.09 -39.38
CA ASP A 98 -11.42 -3.89 -40.60
C ASP A 98 -12.55 -3.30 -41.47
N GLU A 99 -12.12 -2.38 -42.34
CA GLU A 99 -12.81 -2.00 -43.56
C GLU A 99 -12.65 -3.13 -44.60
N LEU A 100 -13.77 -3.48 -45.24
CA LEU A 100 -13.89 -4.00 -46.61
C LEU A 100 -13.19 -5.32 -46.97
N GLN A 101 -14.00 -6.39 -47.02
CA GLN A 101 -14.28 -7.16 -48.24
C GLN A 101 -15.52 -8.05 -48.07
#